data_AF-A0A7G9FJ24-F1
#
_entry.id   AF-A0A7G9FJ24-F1
#
_cell.length_a   1.000
_cell.length_b   1.000
_cell.length_c   1.000
_cell.angle_alpha   90.00
_cell.angle_beta   90.00
_cell.angle_gamma   90.00
#
_symmetry.space_group_name_H-M   'P 1'
#
loop_
_entity.id
_entity.type
_entity.pdbx_description
1 polymer ?
#
loop_
_entity_poly.entity_id
_entity_poly.type
_entity_poly.pdbx_seq_one_letter_code
_entity_poly.pdbx_strand_id
1 'polypeptide(L)'
;MQIIRRYLAGIIVVVCLLSSLFSMQSRQVAVYLPMQVNTEMEKRACWISYIDMESELSDKSEAAFRAKVHAMYDTVKRYGLNTVIVHARAMGDAFYPSDYFPYSEYMSKTRTYPGYDPYEIMVAVAHEEGLRFEAWINPYRLSLGKETTASFEHTPFYAKYQSMILEYQGQNGTCLVLNPQSAEAQQLVVNQVAEILERYPVDGIHFDDYFFVDGMQDTLPQEEKMQAVNALVQKVYQTVKQKRPDCEFGISPAGNPDYARSQGADIDTWLSQEGYVDYVMPQIYWTDRYVTDGKEVPMFSNRCEVWQTLHTNPEIKLYAGLALYRVGETSDTDLDWALREDNLATQCAHIYGMGYDGFALFRYAYLKENGTQVELQNLYSYLKKQAGILTSEVDAGIVYTVHMQTFGWQEAKMDGIVAGYTKQEKSVEAVRIQLGAYVPKGNVRYAVETAQGQSAWRKDGEQAGSVGQKEPLLGIRINLTGGISDSYDILYRVYVSAQGWTDWGKNGTYTGGGTIQALQVKLVKKAE
;
A
#
# COMPACT_ATOMS: atom_id res chain seq x y z
N MET A 1 -64.12 -32.58 -16.22
CA MET A 1 -63.52 -31.42 -16.94
C MET A 1 -63.16 -30.23 -16.02
N GLN A 2 -62.87 -30.46 -14.72
CA GLN A 2 -62.43 -29.42 -13.76
C GLN A 2 -61.03 -29.66 -13.18
N ILE A 3 -60.45 -30.85 -13.35
CA ILE A 3 -59.12 -31.19 -12.81
C ILE A 3 -58.00 -30.75 -13.77
N ILE A 4 -58.23 -30.76 -15.09
CA ILE A 4 -57.21 -30.39 -16.09
C ILE A 4 -56.94 -28.88 -16.13
N ARG A 5 -57.90 -28.03 -15.74
CA ARG A 5 -57.73 -26.56 -15.70
C ARG A 5 -56.85 -26.07 -14.54
N ARG A 6 -56.70 -26.84 -13.45
CA ARG A 6 -55.85 -26.45 -12.32
C ARG A 6 -54.36 -26.73 -12.56
N TYR A 7 -54.03 -27.75 -13.35
CA TYR A 7 -52.64 -28.06 -13.67
C TYR A 7 -52.05 -27.17 -14.78
N LEU A 8 -52.86 -26.75 -15.76
CA LEU A 8 -52.39 -25.80 -16.80
C LEU A 8 -52.11 -24.40 -16.25
N ALA A 9 -52.88 -23.93 -15.25
CA ALA A 9 -52.63 -22.63 -14.63
C ALA A 9 -51.35 -22.61 -13.77
N GLY A 10 -51.00 -23.73 -13.13
CA GLY A 10 -49.76 -23.86 -12.35
C GLY A 10 -48.50 -23.92 -13.22
N ILE A 11 -48.57 -24.56 -14.39
CA ILE A 11 -47.41 -24.68 -15.30
C ILE A 11 -47.10 -23.35 -16.00
N ILE A 12 -48.12 -22.55 -16.35
CA ILE A 12 -47.90 -21.25 -17.01
C ILE A 12 -47.31 -20.21 -16.04
N VAL A 13 -47.69 -20.23 -14.75
CA VAL A 13 -47.10 -19.33 -13.74
C VAL A 13 -45.65 -19.71 -13.42
N VAL A 14 -45.31 -21.02 -13.44
CA VAL A 14 -43.92 -21.47 -13.25
C VAL A 14 -43.05 -21.16 -14.47
N VAL A 15 -43.57 -21.24 -15.70
CA VAL A 15 -42.82 -20.87 -16.91
C VAL A 15 -42.64 -19.34 -17.05
N CYS A 16 -43.59 -18.52 -16.58
CA CYS A 16 -43.42 -17.07 -16.52
C CYS A 16 -42.48 -16.60 -15.39
N LEU A 17 -42.40 -17.32 -14.27
CA LEU A 17 -41.44 -17.03 -13.19
C LEU A 17 -40.02 -17.52 -13.50
N LEU A 18 -39.86 -18.58 -14.31
CA LEU A 18 -38.56 -19.09 -14.75
C LEU A 18 -37.98 -18.33 -15.95
N SER A 19 -38.80 -17.60 -16.73
CA SER A 19 -38.33 -16.72 -17.81
C SER A 19 -37.96 -15.31 -17.33
N SER A 20 -38.33 -14.93 -16.10
CA SER A 20 -37.81 -13.73 -15.42
C SER A 20 -36.52 -13.96 -14.61
N LEU A 21 -36.01 -15.20 -14.55
CA LEU A 21 -34.78 -15.56 -13.83
C LEU A 21 -33.52 -15.60 -14.71
N PHE A 22 -33.63 -15.25 -16.00
CA PHE A 22 -32.48 -15.08 -16.90
C PHE A 22 -32.49 -13.70 -17.55
N SER A 23 -32.39 -12.68 -16.72
CA SER A 23 -31.73 -11.43 -17.10
C SER A 23 -31.13 -10.75 -15.86
N MET A 24 -30.29 -11.48 -15.13
CA MET A 24 -29.12 -10.82 -14.54
C MET A 24 -28.24 -10.40 -15.72
N GLN A 25 -28.63 -9.31 -16.40
CA GLN A 25 -27.61 -8.40 -16.89
C GLN A 25 -26.76 -8.14 -15.65
N SER A 26 -25.48 -8.50 -15.72
CA SER A 26 -24.51 -7.95 -14.80
C SER A 26 -24.77 -6.44 -14.80
N ARG A 27 -25.34 -5.91 -13.72
CA ARG A 27 -25.16 -4.50 -13.45
C ARG A 27 -23.65 -4.38 -13.34
N GLN A 28 -23.01 -3.90 -14.40
CA GLN A 28 -21.79 -3.15 -14.25
C GLN A 28 -22.10 -2.19 -13.11
N VAL A 29 -21.48 -2.43 -11.96
CA VAL A 29 -21.44 -1.41 -10.92
C VAL A 29 -20.78 -0.24 -11.63
N ALA A 30 -21.57 0.79 -11.92
CA ALA A 30 -21.04 2.02 -12.43
C ALA A 30 -20.09 2.53 -11.34
N VAL A 31 -18.79 2.53 -11.65
CA VAL A 31 -17.81 3.24 -10.84
C VAL A 31 -18.26 4.69 -10.84
N TYR A 32 -18.74 5.18 -9.71
CA TYR A 32 -18.88 6.61 -9.49
C TYR A 32 -17.47 7.18 -9.52
N LEU A 33 -17.14 7.92 -10.58
CA LEU A 33 -15.93 8.74 -10.60
C LEU A 33 -16.24 9.96 -9.72
N PRO A 34 -15.57 10.15 -8.57
CA PRO A 34 -15.69 11.40 -7.85
C PRO A 34 -15.27 12.55 -8.78
N MET A 35 -16.03 13.64 -8.75
CA MET A 35 -15.74 14.88 -9.45
C MET A 35 -14.58 15.63 -8.75
N GLN A 36 -13.42 15.00 -8.66
CA GLN A 36 -12.14 15.67 -8.47
C GLN A 36 -11.07 14.64 -8.86
N VAL A 37 -10.54 14.79 -10.07
CA VAL A 37 -9.37 14.02 -10.49
C VAL A 37 -8.20 14.66 -9.75
N ASN A 38 -7.75 14.05 -8.65
CA ASN A 38 -6.38 14.29 -8.21
C ASN A 38 -5.49 13.70 -9.32
N THR A 39 -4.85 14.57 -10.09
CA THR A 39 -4.11 14.17 -11.29
C THR A 39 -2.74 13.58 -10.96
N GLU A 40 -2.29 13.62 -9.70
CA GLU A 40 -1.02 13.04 -9.28
C GLU A 40 -1.15 12.40 -7.89
N MET A 41 -0.64 11.18 -7.70
CA MET A 41 -0.42 10.60 -6.37
C MET A 41 0.68 11.43 -5.68
N GLU A 42 0.30 12.53 -5.04
CA GLU A 42 1.19 13.59 -4.54
C GLU A 42 2.18 13.03 -3.51
N LYS A 43 1.71 12.12 -2.64
CA LYS A 43 2.53 11.44 -1.63
C LYS A 43 2.77 9.98 -2.00
N ARG A 44 4.04 9.63 -2.18
CA ARG A 44 4.53 8.25 -2.40
C ARG A 44 5.63 8.01 -1.39
N ALA A 45 5.24 7.59 -0.20
CA ALA A 45 6.12 7.59 0.95
C ALA A 45 6.67 6.19 1.31
N CYS A 46 7.70 6.18 2.14
CA CYS A 46 8.18 4.99 2.83
C CYS A 46 8.37 5.29 4.31
N TRP A 47 7.82 4.44 5.19
CA TRP A 47 8.19 4.47 6.60
C TRP A 47 9.60 3.91 6.81
N ILE A 48 10.40 4.59 7.61
CA ILE A 48 11.71 4.14 8.11
C ILE A 48 11.57 4.02 9.63
N SER A 49 11.44 2.79 10.11
CA SER A 49 11.17 2.54 11.53
C SER A 49 12.45 2.58 12.37
N TYR A 50 12.30 2.59 13.70
CA TYR A 50 13.45 2.50 14.60
C TYR A 50 14.24 1.20 14.41
N ILE A 51 13.59 0.13 13.93
CA ILE A 51 14.22 -1.15 13.59
C ILE A 51 15.08 -1.00 12.33
N ASP A 52 14.60 -0.25 11.33
CA ASP A 52 15.41 0.12 10.16
C ASP A 52 16.63 0.93 10.59
N MET A 53 16.43 1.92 11.45
CA MET A 53 17.51 2.78 11.95
C MET A 53 18.53 2.00 12.78
N GLU A 54 18.08 1.12 13.69
CA GLU A 54 18.97 0.26 14.46
C GLU A 54 19.81 -0.64 13.54
N SER A 55 19.16 -1.36 12.62
CA SER A 55 19.83 -2.29 11.70
C SER A 55 20.80 -1.58 10.77
N GLU A 56 20.41 -0.43 10.22
CA GLU A 56 21.14 0.20 9.13
C GLU A 56 22.11 1.28 9.58
N LEU A 57 21.89 1.93 10.72
CA LEU A 57 22.52 3.21 11.08
C LEU A 57 23.21 3.23 12.46
N SER A 58 22.84 2.36 13.39
CA SER A 58 23.39 2.37 14.76
C SER A 58 24.92 2.25 14.79
N ASP A 59 25.54 2.88 15.80
CA ASP A 59 26.97 2.82 16.14
C ASP A 59 27.94 3.16 14.99
N LYS A 60 27.49 3.96 14.01
CA LYS A 60 28.35 4.45 12.91
C LYS A 60 29.06 5.74 13.27
N SER A 61 30.25 5.95 12.70
CA SER A 61 30.83 7.29 12.62
C SER A 61 29.97 8.21 11.75
N GLU A 62 30.04 9.52 11.97
CA GLU A 62 29.26 10.51 11.22
C GLU A 62 29.38 10.34 9.71
N ALA A 63 30.62 10.15 9.20
CA ALA A 63 30.86 9.96 7.77
C ALA A 63 30.22 8.67 7.22
N ALA A 64 30.30 7.56 7.96
CA ALA A 64 29.67 6.31 7.56
C ALA A 64 28.15 6.35 7.67
N PHE A 65 27.62 7.08 8.66
CA PHE A 65 26.20 7.35 8.83
C PHE A 65 25.66 8.13 7.63
N ARG A 66 26.26 9.28 7.29
CA ARG A 66 25.86 10.10 6.13
C ARG A 66 25.87 9.29 4.83
N ALA A 67 26.97 8.58 4.54
CA ALA A 67 27.06 7.74 3.34
C ALA A 67 25.97 6.68 3.28
N LYS A 68 25.62 6.10 4.44
CA LYS A 68 24.56 5.10 4.52
C LYS A 68 23.18 5.71 4.31
N VAL A 69 22.90 6.91 4.84
CA VAL A 69 21.64 7.63 4.62
C VAL A 69 21.43 7.93 3.13
N HIS A 70 22.45 8.41 2.40
CA HIS A 70 22.35 8.58 0.94
C HIS A 70 21.95 7.26 0.25
N ALA A 71 22.62 6.16 0.58
CA ALA A 71 22.28 4.85 0.00
C ALA A 71 20.86 4.37 0.34
N MET A 72 20.34 4.73 1.52
CA MET A 72 18.95 4.46 1.89
C MET A 72 17.98 5.27 1.01
N TYR A 73 18.23 6.55 0.84
CA TYR A 73 17.37 7.43 0.04
C TYR A 73 17.46 7.17 -1.46
N ASP A 74 18.61 6.73 -1.98
CA ASP A 74 18.72 6.20 -3.34
C ASP A 74 17.84 4.97 -3.55
N THR A 75 17.73 4.11 -2.55
CA THR A 75 16.84 2.94 -2.60
C THR A 75 15.37 3.37 -2.61
N VAL A 76 14.99 4.36 -1.80
CA VAL A 76 13.62 4.93 -1.78
C VAL A 76 13.27 5.53 -3.15
N LYS A 77 14.12 6.40 -3.70
CA LYS A 77 13.92 7.05 -5.00
C LYS A 77 13.88 6.06 -6.16
N ARG A 78 14.64 4.96 -6.10
CA ARG A 78 14.65 3.90 -7.15
C ARG A 78 13.25 3.38 -7.46
N TYR A 79 12.37 3.34 -6.48
CA TYR A 79 10.98 2.88 -6.64
C TYR A 79 9.98 4.02 -6.86
N GLY A 80 10.45 5.22 -7.18
CA GLY A 80 9.60 6.38 -7.49
C GLY A 80 8.91 7.00 -6.28
N LEU A 81 9.41 6.73 -5.08
CA LEU A 81 8.94 7.33 -3.83
C LEU A 81 9.57 8.72 -3.65
N ASN A 82 8.82 9.65 -3.06
CA ASN A 82 9.19 11.06 -2.91
C ASN A 82 9.19 11.58 -1.46
N THR A 83 8.76 10.75 -0.49
CA THR A 83 8.70 11.13 0.93
C THR A 83 9.26 10.01 1.81
N VAL A 84 10.02 10.38 2.85
CA VAL A 84 10.43 9.48 3.92
C VAL A 84 9.77 9.88 5.24
N ILE A 85 9.18 8.90 5.93
CA ILE A 85 8.52 9.09 7.22
C ILE A 85 9.36 8.38 8.28
N VAL A 86 10.09 9.13 9.10
CA VAL A 86 11.22 8.60 9.88
C VAL A 86 11.02 8.84 11.37
N HIS A 87 11.18 7.81 12.18
CA HIS A 87 11.05 7.93 13.64
C HIS A 87 11.97 9.01 14.22
N ALA A 88 11.37 10.10 14.71
CA ALA A 88 11.97 11.02 15.67
C ALA A 88 11.89 10.46 17.10
N ARG A 89 10.79 9.76 17.42
CA ARG A 89 10.54 9.06 18.69
C ARG A 89 9.75 7.79 18.45
N ALA A 90 10.29 6.66 18.87
CA ALA A 90 9.62 5.36 18.76
C ALA A 90 8.99 4.93 20.09
N MET A 91 9.68 5.18 21.21
CA MET A 91 9.19 4.89 22.56
C MET A 91 10.02 5.60 23.62
N GLY A 92 9.41 6.49 24.39
CA GLY A 92 10.09 7.14 25.53
C GLY A 92 11.46 7.73 25.21
N ASP A 93 11.75 8.03 23.95
CA ASP A 93 13.09 8.31 23.46
C ASP A 93 13.12 9.42 22.42
N ALA A 94 14.31 9.79 21.99
CA ALA A 94 14.55 10.65 20.84
C ALA A 94 15.74 10.12 20.02
N PHE A 95 15.60 10.16 18.70
CA PHE A 95 16.68 9.85 17.75
C PHE A 95 17.59 11.05 17.44
N TYR A 96 17.44 12.11 18.24
CA TYR A 96 18.17 13.36 18.19
C TYR A 96 18.42 13.87 19.62
N PRO A 97 19.32 14.85 19.83
CA PRO A 97 19.55 15.44 21.14
C PRO A 97 18.31 16.23 21.60
N SER A 98 17.52 15.67 22.52
CA SER A 98 16.28 16.27 23.02
C SER A 98 16.43 16.76 24.46
N ASP A 99 15.79 17.89 24.78
CA ASP A 99 15.66 18.41 26.14
C ASP A 99 14.52 17.72 26.93
N TYR A 100 13.65 16.97 26.23
CA TYR A 100 12.45 16.36 26.79
C TYR A 100 12.54 14.85 26.96
N PHE A 101 13.19 14.15 26.03
CA PHE A 101 13.27 12.68 26.02
C PHE A 101 14.73 12.18 26.03
N PRO A 102 15.00 11.04 26.70
CA PRO A 102 16.33 10.44 26.67
C PRO A 102 16.70 9.96 25.26
N TYR A 103 17.99 9.85 24.99
CA TYR A 103 18.45 9.35 23.69
C TYR A 103 18.01 7.90 23.47
N SER A 104 17.70 7.55 22.23
CA SER A 104 17.23 6.20 21.87
C SER A 104 18.33 5.15 22.02
N GLU A 105 18.00 4.05 22.70
CA GLU A 105 18.88 2.87 22.80
C GLU A 105 19.04 2.12 21.47
N TYR A 106 18.18 2.41 20.49
CA TYR A 106 18.22 1.86 19.15
C TYR A 106 19.19 2.60 18.22
N MET A 107 19.60 3.81 18.60
CA MET A 107 20.65 4.55 17.88
C MET A 107 22.00 4.45 18.60
N SER A 108 21.98 4.48 19.93
CA SER A 108 23.16 4.39 20.80
C SER A 108 22.81 3.55 22.02
N LYS A 109 23.40 2.36 22.15
CA LYS A 109 23.03 1.37 23.19
C LYS A 109 23.15 1.89 24.63
N THR A 110 23.98 2.89 24.85
CA THR A 110 24.18 3.53 26.16
C THR A 110 23.23 4.70 26.41
N ARG A 111 22.31 4.98 25.49
CA ARG A 111 21.40 6.15 25.50
C ARG A 111 22.16 7.47 25.60
N THR A 112 23.34 7.54 24.97
CA THR A 112 24.18 8.73 24.92
C THR A 112 24.28 9.28 23.50
N TYR A 113 24.53 10.59 23.41
CA TYR A 113 24.77 11.27 22.15
C TYR A 113 25.96 10.62 21.41
N PRO A 114 25.81 10.20 20.13
CA PRO A 114 26.85 9.48 19.39
C PRO A 114 27.99 10.38 18.89
N GLY A 115 28.00 11.67 19.26
CA GLY A 115 29.02 12.65 18.87
C GLY A 115 28.66 13.50 17.65
N TYR A 116 27.52 13.24 17.01
CA TYR A 116 26.92 14.00 15.92
C TYR A 116 25.38 13.88 16.01
N ASP A 117 24.64 14.79 15.38
CA ASP A 117 23.16 14.73 15.34
C ASP A 117 22.69 13.87 14.14
N PRO A 118 22.16 12.65 14.37
CA PRO A 118 21.74 11.78 13.27
C PRO A 118 20.55 12.34 12.51
N TYR A 119 19.64 13.04 13.21
CA TYR A 119 18.39 13.50 12.62
C TYR A 119 18.62 14.73 11.74
N GLU A 120 19.53 15.63 12.14
CA GLU A 120 20.02 16.72 11.30
C GLU A 120 20.56 16.19 9.96
N ILE A 121 21.38 15.14 10.00
CA ILE A 121 21.94 14.51 8.79
C ILE A 121 20.84 13.89 7.92
N MET A 122 19.90 13.16 8.53
CA MET A 122 18.80 12.51 7.79
C MET A 122 17.91 13.54 7.09
N VAL A 123 17.54 14.63 7.76
CA VAL A 123 16.74 15.70 7.15
C VAL A 123 17.50 16.38 6.02
N ALA A 124 18.77 16.77 6.26
CA ALA A 124 19.58 17.46 5.26
C ALA A 124 19.79 16.62 3.99
N VAL A 125 20.09 15.32 4.15
CA VAL A 125 20.29 14.41 3.02
C VAL A 125 18.97 14.15 2.29
N ALA A 126 17.82 14.12 2.97
CA ALA A 126 16.53 13.96 2.29
C ALA A 126 16.27 15.14 1.34
N HIS A 127 16.47 16.38 1.80
CA HIS A 127 16.29 17.57 0.96
C HIS A 127 17.32 17.68 -0.15
N GLU A 128 18.59 17.32 0.10
CA GLU A 128 19.63 17.25 -0.93
C GLU A 128 19.22 16.31 -2.07
N GLU A 129 18.57 15.20 -1.73
CA GLU A 129 18.10 14.18 -2.68
C GLU A 129 16.71 14.47 -3.27
N GLY A 130 16.09 15.61 -2.93
CA GLY A 130 14.78 16.02 -3.41
C GLY A 130 13.60 15.25 -2.79
N LEU A 131 13.80 14.64 -1.62
CA LEU A 131 12.76 13.96 -0.85
C LEU A 131 12.16 14.90 0.20
N ARG A 132 10.85 14.76 0.44
CA ARG A 132 10.20 15.31 1.65
C ARG A 132 10.54 14.42 2.85
N PHE A 133 10.64 15.02 4.02
CA PHE A 133 10.97 14.36 5.27
C PHE A 133 9.93 14.65 6.35
N GLU A 134 9.26 13.61 6.85
CA GLU A 134 8.29 13.73 7.95
C GLU A 134 8.82 13.08 9.23
N ALA A 135 8.68 13.78 10.35
CA ALA A 135 9.07 13.29 11.65
C ALA A 135 8.00 12.43 12.30
N TRP A 136 8.27 11.12 12.39
CA TRP A 136 7.37 10.14 12.97
C TRP A 136 7.55 10.04 14.49
N ILE A 137 6.45 10.22 15.21
CA ILE A 137 6.38 10.17 16.66
C ILE A 137 5.30 9.19 17.06
N ASN A 138 5.65 8.18 17.86
CA ASN A 138 4.67 7.47 18.66
C ASN A 138 4.26 8.37 19.84
N PRO A 139 2.97 8.76 20.03
CA PRO A 139 2.57 9.79 20.98
C PRO A 139 2.73 9.40 22.46
N TYR A 140 2.52 8.13 22.81
CA TYR A 140 2.39 7.73 24.22
C TYR A 140 3.33 6.61 24.67
N ARG A 141 3.84 5.78 23.77
CA ARG A 141 4.64 4.60 24.14
C ARG A 141 5.92 5.02 24.87
N LEU A 142 6.22 4.33 25.98
CA LEU A 142 7.49 4.46 26.70
C LEU A 142 8.30 3.16 26.72
N SER A 143 7.63 2.00 26.65
CA SER A 143 8.27 0.69 26.52
C SER A 143 7.39 -0.31 25.76
N LEU A 144 7.95 -1.48 25.42
CA LEU A 144 7.32 -2.55 24.62
C LEU A 144 7.17 -3.89 25.35
N GLY A 145 7.66 -3.99 26.59
CA GLY A 145 7.60 -5.21 27.37
C GLY A 145 8.59 -5.19 28.53
N LYS A 146 8.73 -6.34 29.21
CA LYS A 146 9.50 -6.46 30.45
C LYS A 146 10.92 -5.86 30.38
N GLU A 147 11.66 -6.13 29.31
CA GLU A 147 13.06 -5.69 29.18
C GLU A 147 13.18 -4.17 28.96
N THR A 148 12.39 -3.61 28.04
CA THR A 148 12.40 -2.17 27.75
C THR A 148 11.79 -1.37 28.90
N THR A 149 10.82 -1.92 29.63
CA THR A 149 10.31 -1.34 30.88
C THR A 149 11.42 -1.24 31.92
N ALA A 150 12.11 -2.34 32.20
CA ALA A 150 13.21 -2.34 33.16
C ALA A 150 14.32 -1.36 32.76
N SER A 151 14.68 -1.28 31.46
CA SER A 151 15.64 -0.29 30.94
C SER A 151 15.16 1.14 31.21
N PHE A 152 13.88 1.43 30.91
CA PHE A 152 13.30 2.77 30.99
C PHE A 152 13.15 3.29 32.42
N GLU A 153 12.78 2.44 33.37
CA GLU A 153 12.60 2.80 34.79
C GLU A 153 13.87 3.36 35.46
N HIS A 154 15.05 3.02 34.93
CA HIS A 154 16.34 3.52 35.44
C HIS A 154 16.76 4.87 34.85
N THR A 155 15.95 5.46 33.95
CA THR A 155 16.28 6.75 33.32
C THR A 155 15.93 7.94 34.22
N PRO A 156 16.64 9.07 34.11
CA PRO A 156 16.26 10.32 34.79
C PRO A 156 14.86 10.81 34.38
N PHE A 157 14.42 10.48 33.16
CA PHE A 157 13.09 10.78 32.67
C PHE A 157 12.01 10.12 33.54
N TYR A 158 12.13 8.81 33.79
CA TYR A 158 11.16 8.07 34.60
C TYR A 158 11.03 8.67 36.00
N ALA A 159 12.16 8.94 36.66
CA ALA A 159 12.18 9.56 37.98
C ALA A 159 11.48 10.94 38.02
N LYS A 160 11.63 11.73 36.95
CA LYS A 160 11.04 13.08 36.85
C LYS A 160 9.53 13.05 36.54
N TYR A 161 9.09 12.08 35.75
CA TYR A 161 7.76 12.12 35.12
C TYR A 161 6.84 10.96 35.53
N GLN A 162 7.20 10.13 36.51
CA GLN A 162 6.41 8.97 36.97
C GLN A 162 4.91 9.24 37.20
N SER A 163 4.50 10.44 37.63
CA SER A 163 3.08 10.77 37.87
C SER A 163 2.22 10.80 36.61
N MET A 164 2.83 10.90 35.43
CA MET A 164 2.13 10.91 34.14
C MET A 164 2.26 9.58 33.39
N ILE A 165 2.83 8.54 34.03
CA ILE A 165 3.08 7.24 33.43
C ILE A 165 2.03 6.24 33.91
N LEU A 166 1.45 5.47 32.98
CA LEU A 166 0.61 4.32 33.28
C LEU A 166 1.37 3.03 32.97
N GLU A 167 1.10 2.02 33.78
CA GLU A 167 1.47 0.64 33.53
C GLU A 167 0.29 -0.10 32.90
N TYR A 168 0.57 -0.95 31.91
CA TYR A 168 -0.41 -1.89 31.38
C TYR A 168 0.23 -3.24 31.02
N GLN A 169 -0.60 -4.28 30.91
CA GLN A 169 -0.14 -5.62 30.55
C GLN A 169 -0.27 -5.83 29.04
N GLY A 170 0.86 -5.78 28.33
CA GLY A 170 0.95 -6.06 26.89
C GLY A 170 1.32 -7.52 26.59
N GLN A 171 1.44 -7.85 25.31
CA GLN A 171 1.77 -9.21 24.85
C GLN A 171 3.12 -9.72 25.40
N ASN A 172 4.09 -8.82 25.59
CA ASN A 172 5.44 -9.13 26.07
C ASN A 172 5.65 -8.77 27.56
N GLY A 173 4.56 -8.74 28.34
CA GLY A 173 4.54 -8.42 29.76
C GLY A 173 4.25 -6.94 30.06
N THR A 174 4.65 -6.49 31.25
CA THR A 174 4.48 -5.11 31.71
C THR A 174 5.09 -4.10 30.74
N CYS A 175 4.28 -3.13 30.32
CA CYS A 175 4.62 -2.03 29.44
C CYS A 175 4.29 -0.68 30.10
N LEU A 176 4.96 0.39 29.66
CA LEU A 176 4.77 1.76 30.14
C LEU A 176 4.31 2.68 29.01
N VAL A 177 3.39 3.58 29.33
CA VAL A 177 2.88 4.63 28.45
C VAL A 177 2.71 5.94 29.19
N LEU A 178 2.80 7.06 28.48
CA LEU A 178 2.28 8.33 28.95
C LEU A 178 0.75 8.23 29.04
N ASN A 179 0.17 8.75 30.13
CA ASN A 179 -1.27 8.80 30.34
C ASN A 179 -1.93 9.76 29.33
N PRO A 180 -2.75 9.29 28.37
CA PRO A 180 -3.38 10.15 27.38
C PRO A 180 -4.37 11.15 28.00
N GLN A 181 -4.91 10.87 29.18
CA GLN A 181 -5.81 11.77 29.91
C GLN A 181 -5.06 12.85 30.71
N SER A 182 -3.74 12.75 30.88
CA SER A 182 -2.95 13.77 31.61
C SER A 182 -2.63 14.96 30.72
N ALA A 183 -3.05 16.16 31.13
CA ALA A 183 -2.73 17.39 30.43
C ALA A 183 -1.23 17.67 30.39
N GLU A 184 -0.49 17.30 31.43
CA GLU A 184 0.97 17.40 31.52
C GLU A 184 1.66 16.45 30.53
N ALA A 185 1.18 15.20 30.43
CA ALA A 185 1.68 14.25 29.42
C ALA A 185 1.45 14.77 28.00
N GLN A 186 0.24 15.28 27.71
CA GLN A 186 -0.06 15.88 26.42
C GLN A 186 0.87 17.06 26.12
N GLN A 187 1.10 17.94 27.10
CA GLN A 187 1.99 19.09 26.92
C GLN A 187 3.45 18.67 26.68
N LEU A 188 3.91 17.57 27.28
CA LEU A 188 5.24 17.02 27.02
C LEU A 188 5.39 16.58 25.56
N VAL A 189 4.37 15.96 24.97
CA VAL A 189 4.36 15.58 23.54
C VAL A 189 4.35 16.84 22.66
N VAL A 190 3.52 17.83 22.98
CA VAL A 190 3.46 19.11 22.25
C VAL A 190 4.80 19.84 22.28
N ASN A 191 5.48 19.85 23.43
CA ASN A 191 6.80 20.45 23.56
C ASN A 191 7.86 19.74 22.72
N GLN A 192 7.81 18.41 22.61
CA GLN A 192 8.70 17.67 21.71
C GLN A 192 8.44 18.00 20.23
N VAL A 193 7.17 18.11 19.83
CA VAL A 193 6.81 18.55 18.47
C VAL A 193 7.37 19.95 18.20
N ALA A 194 7.21 20.88 19.15
CA ALA A 194 7.79 22.21 19.08
C ALA A 194 9.31 22.18 18.91
N GLU A 195 10.02 21.37 19.69
CA GLU A 195 11.48 21.19 19.63
C GLU A 195 11.94 20.70 18.25
N ILE A 196 11.24 19.72 17.68
CA ILE A 196 11.56 19.19 16.33
C ILE A 196 11.40 20.28 15.27
N LEU A 197 10.30 21.03 15.31
CA LEU A 197 10.02 22.09 14.34
C LEU A 197 11.00 23.27 14.46
N GLU A 198 11.52 23.55 15.66
CA GLU A 198 12.52 24.59 15.87
C GLU A 198 13.90 24.18 15.36
N ARG A 199 14.27 22.91 15.57
CA ARG A 199 15.62 22.42 15.28
C ARG A 199 15.81 21.95 13.84
N TYR A 200 14.80 21.33 13.25
CA TYR A 200 14.94 20.65 11.97
C TYR A 200 13.95 21.19 10.94
N PRO A 201 14.37 21.37 9.68
CA PRO A 201 13.48 21.82 8.63
C PRO A 201 12.55 20.74 8.08
N VAL A 202 11.91 19.93 8.94
CA VAL A 202 11.01 18.85 8.52
C VAL A 202 9.81 19.38 7.74
N ASP A 203 9.34 18.58 6.78
CA ASP A 203 8.18 18.86 5.92
C ASP A 203 6.85 18.47 6.57
N GLY A 204 6.89 17.58 7.58
CA GLY A 204 5.71 17.16 8.32
C GLY A 204 6.01 16.52 9.67
N ILE A 205 4.98 16.43 10.49
CA ILE A 205 4.89 15.62 11.70
C ILE A 205 3.90 14.48 11.43
N HIS A 206 4.28 13.27 11.82
CA HIS A 206 3.50 12.06 11.57
C HIS A 206 3.27 11.29 12.87
N PHE A 207 2.03 11.00 13.23
CA PHE A 207 1.70 10.01 14.27
C PHE A 207 1.23 8.70 13.64
N ASP A 208 1.54 7.58 14.27
CA ASP A 208 1.04 6.25 13.89
C ASP A 208 -0.30 5.92 14.60
N ASP A 209 -0.59 4.63 14.77
CA ASP A 209 -1.87 4.09 15.22
C ASP A 209 -1.96 3.84 16.74
N TYR A 210 -0.89 4.11 17.49
CA TYR A 210 -0.86 3.75 18.91
C TYR A 210 -1.36 4.88 19.81
N PHE A 211 -2.67 4.86 20.08
CA PHE A 211 -3.34 5.69 21.08
C PHE A 211 -3.59 4.90 22.37
N PHE A 212 -4.82 4.48 22.64
CA PHE A 212 -5.13 3.46 23.65
C PHE A 212 -4.93 2.08 23.03
N VAL A 213 -4.25 1.18 23.74
CA VAL A 213 -3.98 -0.20 23.31
C VAL A 213 -4.62 -1.20 24.27
N ASP A 214 -4.79 -2.45 23.83
CA ASP A 214 -5.37 -3.50 24.68
C ASP A 214 -4.61 -3.62 26.02
N GLY A 215 -5.36 -3.68 27.13
CA GLY A 215 -4.83 -3.72 28.49
C GLY A 215 -4.66 -2.34 29.11
N MET A 216 -4.70 -1.26 28.32
CA MET A 216 -4.55 0.11 28.77
C MET A 216 -5.90 0.77 29.03
N GLN A 217 -6.23 0.97 30.31
CA GLN A 217 -7.46 1.65 30.74
C GLN A 217 -8.71 1.09 30.01
N ASP A 218 -8.84 -0.24 29.92
CA ASP A 218 -9.91 -0.90 29.15
C ASP A 218 -11.33 -0.54 29.62
N THR A 219 -11.47 -0.09 30.87
CA THR A 219 -12.75 0.33 31.44
C THR A 219 -13.13 1.79 31.14
N LEU A 220 -12.23 2.57 30.52
CA LEU A 220 -12.50 3.97 30.18
C LEU A 220 -13.53 4.05 29.04
N PRO A 221 -14.60 4.86 29.17
CA PRO A 221 -15.59 5.01 28.11
C PRO A 221 -14.98 5.48 26.79
N GLN A 222 -15.52 4.96 25.68
CA GLN A 222 -14.98 5.23 24.34
C GLN A 222 -14.97 6.72 23.99
N GLU A 223 -16.00 7.46 24.40
CA GLU A 223 -16.07 8.90 24.19
C GLU A 223 -14.96 9.64 24.95
N GLU A 224 -14.64 9.23 26.18
CA GLU A 224 -13.55 9.81 26.96
C GLU A 224 -12.18 9.50 26.36
N LYS A 225 -11.99 8.29 25.80
CA LYS A 225 -10.79 7.94 25.02
C LYS A 225 -10.61 8.89 23.84
N MET A 226 -11.67 9.07 23.03
CA MET A 226 -11.66 9.95 21.87
C MET A 226 -11.40 11.41 22.24
N GLN A 227 -12.05 11.92 23.30
CA GLN A 227 -11.83 13.28 23.80
C GLN A 227 -10.38 13.50 24.24
N ALA A 228 -9.76 12.52 24.93
CA ALA A 228 -8.37 12.61 25.36
C ALA A 228 -7.39 12.65 24.17
N VAL A 229 -7.60 11.80 23.16
CA VAL A 229 -6.78 11.81 21.94
C VAL A 229 -6.97 13.10 21.16
N ASN A 230 -8.22 13.56 20.95
CA ASN A 230 -8.52 14.80 20.26
C ASN A 230 -7.85 16.01 20.91
N ALA A 231 -7.83 16.06 22.25
CA ALA A 231 -7.17 17.13 22.98
C ALA A 231 -5.66 17.21 22.67
N LEU A 232 -4.96 16.09 22.51
CA LEU A 232 -3.57 16.08 22.05
C LEU A 232 -3.48 16.53 20.59
N VAL A 233 -4.26 15.91 19.71
CA VAL A 233 -4.23 16.13 18.25
C VAL A 233 -4.43 17.60 17.91
N GLN A 234 -5.42 18.27 18.51
CA GLN A 234 -5.65 19.70 18.30
C GLN A 234 -4.48 20.57 18.77
N LYS A 235 -3.89 20.28 19.94
CA LYS A 235 -2.74 21.03 20.45
C LYS A 235 -1.52 20.87 19.54
N VAL A 236 -1.29 19.66 19.03
CA VAL A 236 -0.21 19.37 18.08
C VAL A 236 -0.45 20.12 16.77
N TYR A 237 -1.64 20.00 16.18
CA TYR A 237 -1.99 20.72 14.95
C TYR A 237 -1.77 22.23 15.08
N GLN A 238 -2.32 22.84 16.15
CA GLN A 238 -2.14 24.26 16.43
C GLN A 238 -0.65 24.64 16.55
N THR A 239 0.14 23.83 17.24
CA THR A 239 1.58 24.06 17.42
C THR A 239 2.33 23.99 16.10
N VAL A 240 2.03 22.99 15.26
CA VAL A 240 2.60 22.82 13.92
C VAL A 240 2.27 24.04 13.07
N LYS A 241 0.99 24.38 12.91
CA LYS A 241 0.55 25.51 12.08
C LYS A 241 1.08 26.86 12.57
N GLN A 242 1.23 27.06 13.89
CA GLN A 242 1.79 28.29 14.46
C GLN A 242 3.30 28.45 14.22
N LYS A 243 4.06 27.36 14.27
CA LYS A 243 5.53 27.41 14.12
C LYS A 243 5.98 27.32 12.66
N ARG A 244 5.33 26.47 11.88
CA ARG A 244 5.61 26.25 10.46
C ARG A 244 4.29 25.99 9.71
N PRO A 245 3.63 27.04 9.20
CA PRO A 245 2.35 26.92 8.51
C PRO A 245 2.35 25.89 7.36
N ASP A 246 3.46 25.81 6.62
CA ASP A 246 3.64 24.91 5.48
C ASP A 246 3.98 23.46 5.86
N CYS A 247 4.25 23.19 7.14
CA CYS A 247 4.56 21.85 7.64
C CYS A 247 3.26 21.07 7.87
N GLU A 248 3.17 19.85 7.33
CA GLU A 248 1.99 19.00 7.48
C GLU A 248 1.94 18.33 8.86
N PHE A 249 0.75 18.08 9.38
CA PHE A 249 0.51 17.15 10.48
C PHE A 249 -0.49 16.10 10.05
N GLY A 250 -0.11 14.83 10.12
CA GLY A 250 -1.06 13.76 9.86
C GLY A 250 -0.85 12.52 10.69
N ILE A 251 -1.84 11.65 10.59
CA ILE A 251 -1.99 10.47 11.45
C ILE A 251 -2.25 9.25 10.59
N SER A 252 -1.58 8.15 10.88
CA SER A 252 -1.79 6.85 10.24
C SER A 252 -2.48 5.87 11.20
N PRO A 253 -3.82 5.91 11.32
CA PRO A 253 -4.57 5.00 12.18
C PRO A 253 -4.62 3.58 11.59
N ALA A 254 -5.04 2.61 12.41
CA ALA A 254 -5.30 1.25 11.94
C ALA A 254 -6.34 1.23 10.82
N GLY A 255 -6.15 0.41 9.78
CA GLY A 255 -7.02 0.43 8.59
C GLY A 255 -8.41 -0.16 8.78
N ASN A 256 -8.70 -0.83 9.89
CA ASN A 256 -10.08 -1.17 10.27
C ASN A 256 -10.67 -0.01 11.08
N PRO A 257 -11.66 0.74 10.55
CA PRO A 257 -12.23 1.92 11.23
C PRO A 257 -12.76 1.65 12.64
N ASP A 258 -13.38 0.47 12.85
CA ASP A 258 -13.92 0.13 14.17
C ASP A 258 -12.82 -0.11 15.19
N TYR A 259 -11.70 -0.72 14.74
CA TYR A 259 -10.54 -0.92 15.58
C TYR A 259 -9.84 0.42 15.88
N ALA A 260 -9.64 1.28 14.87
CA ALA A 260 -9.10 2.62 15.08
C ALA A 260 -9.91 3.42 16.11
N ARG A 261 -11.25 3.42 15.96
CA ARG A 261 -12.15 4.02 16.95
C ARG A 261 -11.95 3.43 18.33
N SER A 262 -11.85 2.10 18.46
CA SER A 262 -11.65 1.43 19.76
C SER A 262 -10.36 1.86 20.49
N GLN A 263 -9.36 2.30 19.74
CA GLN A 263 -8.10 2.84 20.26
C GLN A 263 -8.21 4.32 20.67
N GLY A 264 -9.39 4.94 20.50
CA GLY A 264 -9.60 6.35 20.79
C GLY A 264 -9.32 7.29 19.61
N ALA A 265 -9.05 6.76 18.40
CA ALA A 265 -8.91 7.59 17.22
C ALA A 265 -10.30 8.06 16.74
N ASP A 266 -10.58 9.36 16.87
CA ASP A 266 -11.82 9.97 16.39
C ASP A 266 -11.72 10.35 14.90
N ILE A 267 -11.59 9.30 14.08
CA ILE A 267 -11.37 9.40 12.64
C ILE A 267 -12.52 10.10 11.91
N ASP A 268 -13.73 10.06 12.45
CA ASP A 268 -14.89 10.75 11.90
C ASP A 268 -14.70 12.28 12.00
N THR A 269 -14.26 12.77 13.15
CA THR A 269 -13.91 14.19 13.33
C THR A 269 -12.71 14.57 12.48
N TRP A 270 -11.64 13.77 12.48
CA TRP A 270 -10.41 14.09 11.73
C TRP A 270 -10.59 14.13 10.22
N LEU A 271 -11.59 13.45 9.66
CA LEU A 271 -11.88 13.43 8.23
C LEU A 271 -13.00 14.40 7.79
N SER A 272 -13.61 15.11 8.74
CA SER A 272 -14.73 16.02 8.48
C SER A 272 -14.50 17.45 8.96
N GLN A 273 -13.54 17.69 9.86
CA GLN A 273 -13.32 18.99 10.49
C GLN A 273 -11.86 19.44 10.39
N GLU A 274 -11.66 20.70 10.02
CA GLU A 274 -10.35 21.36 10.09
C GLU A 274 -9.88 21.52 11.55
N GLY A 275 -8.59 21.76 11.75
CA GLY A 275 -8.02 22.05 13.07
C GLY A 275 -7.45 20.83 13.82
N TYR A 276 -7.44 19.66 13.19
CA TYR A 276 -6.97 18.41 13.78
C TYR A 276 -5.77 17.82 13.02
N VAL A 277 -5.89 17.68 11.70
CA VAL A 277 -4.86 17.10 10.82
C VAL A 277 -4.94 17.75 9.45
N ASP A 278 -3.83 17.75 8.72
CA ASP A 278 -3.80 18.03 7.28
C ASP A 278 -4.05 16.75 6.46
N TYR A 279 -3.78 15.56 7.03
CA TYR A 279 -4.06 14.29 6.37
C TYR A 279 -4.33 13.11 7.32
N VAL A 280 -5.03 12.11 6.81
CA VAL A 280 -5.18 10.78 7.43
C VAL A 280 -4.66 9.70 6.46
N MET A 281 -3.95 8.71 7.01
CA MET A 281 -3.35 7.62 6.22
C MET A 281 -3.66 6.25 6.84
N PRO A 282 -4.89 5.70 6.69
CA PRO A 282 -5.23 4.39 7.22
C PRO A 282 -4.28 3.27 6.75
N GLN A 283 -3.89 2.40 7.68
CA GLN A 283 -3.04 1.24 7.43
C GLN A 283 -3.84 0.07 6.82
N ILE A 284 -4.08 0.09 5.51
CA ILE A 284 -4.93 -0.89 4.80
C ILE A 284 -4.10 -2.11 4.38
N TYR A 285 -3.77 -2.96 5.36
CA TYR A 285 -2.79 -4.04 5.22
C TYR A 285 -3.40 -5.41 4.85
N TRP A 286 -4.36 -5.41 3.93
CA TRP A 286 -5.03 -6.62 3.43
C TRP A 286 -4.94 -6.71 1.91
N THR A 287 -5.09 -7.91 1.34
CA THR A 287 -5.39 -8.06 -0.09
C THR A 287 -6.90 -8.17 -0.35
N ASP A 288 -7.29 -8.29 -1.62
CA ASP A 288 -8.69 -8.53 -2.02
C ASP A 288 -9.08 -10.01 -2.08
N ARG A 289 -8.19 -10.92 -1.66
CA ARG A 289 -8.52 -12.34 -1.46
C ARG A 289 -8.37 -12.72 -0.01
N TYR A 290 -9.14 -12.03 0.83
CA TYR A 290 -9.22 -12.28 2.26
C TYR A 290 -10.36 -13.25 2.59
N VAL A 291 -10.12 -14.28 3.38
CA VAL A 291 -11.11 -15.28 3.79
C VAL A 291 -11.69 -14.92 5.15
N THR A 292 -13.00 -14.69 5.19
CA THR A 292 -13.78 -14.50 6.42
C THR A 292 -15.07 -15.30 6.32
N ASP A 293 -15.47 -15.97 7.41
CA ASP A 293 -16.64 -16.87 7.44
C ASP A 293 -16.67 -17.90 6.29
N GLY A 294 -15.49 -18.41 5.91
CA GLY A 294 -15.31 -19.39 4.84
C GLY A 294 -15.51 -18.83 3.42
N LYS A 295 -15.53 -17.51 3.24
CA LYS A 295 -15.71 -16.83 1.95
C LYS A 295 -14.60 -15.82 1.68
N GLU A 296 -14.13 -15.78 0.43
CA GLU A 296 -13.25 -14.71 -0.04
C GLU A 296 -14.03 -13.40 -0.17
N VAL A 297 -13.44 -12.31 0.32
CA VAL A 297 -13.96 -10.94 0.23
C VAL A 297 -12.85 -9.98 -0.22
N PRO A 298 -13.19 -8.93 -0.99
CA PRO A 298 -12.26 -7.90 -1.41
C PRO A 298 -11.94 -6.94 -0.26
N MET A 299 -11.19 -7.41 0.74
CA MET A 299 -10.98 -6.69 2.01
C MET A 299 -10.28 -5.35 1.81
N PHE A 300 -9.25 -5.29 0.96
CA PHE A 300 -8.58 -4.03 0.66
C PHE A 300 -9.55 -3.00 0.10
N SER A 301 -10.29 -3.36 -0.95
CA SER A 301 -11.28 -2.51 -1.61
C SER A 301 -12.38 -2.08 -0.65
N ASN A 302 -12.92 -3.01 0.14
CA ASN A 302 -13.95 -2.72 1.15
C ASN A 302 -13.47 -1.69 2.18
N ARG A 303 -12.22 -1.79 2.64
CA ARG A 303 -11.66 -0.79 3.58
C ARG A 303 -11.50 0.55 2.90
N CYS A 304 -11.00 0.59 1.66
CA CYS A 304 -10.84 1.84 0.92
C CYS A 304 -12.18 2.58 0.75
N GLU A 305 -13.27 1.86 0.46
CA GLU A 305 -14.62 2.42 0.33
C GLU A 305 -15.14 3.03 1.62
N VAL A 306 -14.93 2.36 2.77
CA VAL A 306 -15.36 2.90 4.06
C VAL A 306 -14.60 4.18 4.40
N TRP A 307 -13.28 4.21 4.24
CA TRP A 307 -12.47 5.41 4.51
C TRP A 307 -12.84 6.57 3.59
N GLN A 308 -13.06 6.31 2.29
CA GLN A 308 -13.49 7.35 1.37
C GLN A 308 -14.89 7.88 1.69
N THR A 309 -15.77 7.06 2.26
CA THR A 309 -17.11 7.49 2.70
C THR A 309 -17.05 8.39 3.94
N LEU A 310 -16.08 8.17 4.84
CA LEU A 310 -15.85 9.01 6.01
C LEU A 310 -15.20 10.35 5.66
N HIS A 311 -14.41 10.38 4.58
CA HIS A 311 -13.73 11.57 4.06
C HIS A 311 -14.73 12.55 3.43
N THR A 312 -15.22 13.48 4.26
CA THR A 312 -16.25 14.46 3.89
C THR A 312 -15.70 15.87 3.73
N ASN A 313 -14.50 16.15 4.23
CA ASN A 313 -13.81 17.42 4.05
C ASN A 313 -12.66 17.29 3.03
N PRO A 314 -12.80 17.80 1.80
CA PRO A 314 -11.79 17.65 0.74
C PRO A 314 -10.49 18.42 0.99
N GLU A 315 -10.43 19.32 1.98
CA GLU A 315 -9.20 20.01 2.39
C GLU A 315 -8.26 19.10 3.21
N ILE A 316 -8.76 17.95 3.68
CA ILE A 316 -7.98 16.97 4.46
C ILE A 316 -7.57 15.85 3.52
N LYS A 317 -6.27 15.64 3.35
CA LYS A 317 -5.78 14.61 2.41
C LYS A 317 -6.05 13.20 2.93
N LEU A 318 -6.40 12.29 2.02
CA LEU A 318 -6.57 10.88 2.33
C LEU A 318 -5.55 10.03 1.59
N TYR A 319 -4.67 9.37 2.33
CA TYR A 319 -3.64 8.47 1.81
C TYR A 319 -3.90 7.02 2.23
N ALA A 320 -3.21 6.06 1.64
CA ALA A 320 -3.26 4.66 2.09
C ALA A 320 -1.90 4.14 2.57
N GLY A 321 -1.84 3.55 3.76
CA GLY A 321 -0.71 2.71 4.17
C GLY A 321 -0.81 1.34 3.48
N LEU A 322 0.26 0.90 2.82
CA LEU A 322 0.33 -0.38 2.11
C LEU A 322 1.37 -1.33 2.72
N ALA A 323 1.03 -2.61 2.80
CA ALA A 323 1.78 -3.63 3.54
C ALA A 323 2.88 -4.31 2.72
N LEU A 324 3.90 -3.56 2.31
CA LEU A 324 5.06 -4.14 1.61
C LEU A 324 5.69 -5.29 2.40
N TYR A 325 5.68 -5.24 3.73
CA TYR A 325 6.22 -6.29 4.61
C TYR A 325 5.52 -7.65 4.52
N ARG A 326 4.29 -7.70 3.98
CA ARG A 326 3.52 -8.95 3.85
C ARG A 326 3.76 -9.65 2.53
N VAL A 327 4.48 -9.03 1.59
CA VAL A 327 4.72 -9.62 0.26
C VAL A 327 5.47 -10.95 0.40
N GLY A 328 4.88 -12.02 -0.14
CA GLY A 328 5.39 -13.38 -0.02
C GLY A 328 4.93 -14.14 1.22
N GLU A 329 4.19 -13.52 2.14
CA GLU A 329 3.68 -14.16 3.36
C GLU A 329 2.58 -15.19 3.03
N THR A 330 2.76 -16.43 3.48
CA THR A 330 1.69 -17.45 3.45
C THR A 330 0.71 -17.19 4.58
N SER A 331 -0.57 -17.02 4.23
CA SER A 331 -1.65 -16.83 5.19
C SER A 331 -2.87 -17.66 4.79
N ASP A 332 -3.51 -18.29 5.78
CA ASP A 332 -4.76 -19.02 5.59
C ASP A 332 -5.95 -18.09 5.34
N THR A 333 -5.83 -16.81 5.75
CA THR A 333 -6.90 -15.82 5.67
C THR A 333 -6.62 -14.71 4.66
N ASP A 334 -5.39 -14.48 4.22
CA ASP A 334 -5.07 -13.42 3.28
C ASP A 334 -4.17 -13.94 2.16
N LEU A 335 -4.82 -14.51 1.14
CA LEU A 335 -4.19 -15.47 0.24
C LEU A 335 -3.19 -14.82 -0.72
N ASP A 336 -3.48 -13.62 -1.21
CA ASP A 336 -2.74 -13.07 -2.35
C ASP A 336 -1.36 -12.54 -1.99
N TRP A 337 -1.02 -12.38 -0.71
CA TRP A 337 0.34 -12.04 -0.29
C TRP A 337 1.38 -13.06 -0.75
N ALA A 338 1.09 -14.35 -0.60
CA ALA A 338 1.95 -15.41 -1.13
C ALA A 338 1.74 -15.63 -2.63
N LEU A 339 0.51 -15.44 -3.13
CA LEU A 339 0.10 -15.97 -4.43
C LEU A 339 0.24 -14.98 -5.60
N ARG A 340 0.33 -13.68 -5.31
CA ARG A 340 0.49 -12.60 -6.29
C ARG A 340 1.82 -11.88 -6.10
N GLU A 341 2.20 -11.17 -7.15
CA GLU A 341 3.42 -10.36 -7.20
C GLU A 341 3.12 -8.96 -7.73
N ASP A 342 1.85 -8.55 -7.72
CA ASP A 342 1.38 -7.24 -8.21
C ASP A 342 0.32 -6.61 -7.29
N ASN A 343 0.21 -7.07 -6.04
CA ASN A 343 -0.73 -6.58 -5.05
C ASN A 343 -0.65 -5.05 -4.89
N LEU A 344 0.52 -4.51 -4.58
CA LEU A 344 0.78 -3.08 -4.36
C LEU A 344 0.47 -2.25 -5.61
N ALA A 345 0.79 -2.77 -6.80
CA ALA A 345 0.47 -2.08 -8.06
C ALA A 345 -1.04 -1.96 -8.26
N THR A 346 -1.79 -3.05 -8.04
CA THR A 346 -3.25 -3.04 -8.14
C THR A 346 -3.93 -2.23 -7.03
N GLN A 347 -3.41 -2.30 -5.80
CA GLN A 347 -3.87 -1.49 -4.68
C GLN A 347 -3.66 0.01 -4.94
N CYS A 348 -2.49 0.39 -5.45
CA CYS A 348 -2.21 1.76 -5.87
C CYS A 348 -3.16 2.23 -6.97
N ALA A 349 -3.48 1.36 -7.94
CA ALA A 349 -4.45 1.67 -8.99
C ALA A 349 -5.88 1.85 -8.45
N HIS A 350 -6.26 1.02 -7.49
CA HIS A 350 -7.55 1.08 -6.84
C HIS A 350 -7.74 2.40 -6.08
N ILE A 351 -6.83 2.73 -5.18
CA ILE A 351 -6.93 3.97 -4.36
C ILE A 351 -6.89 5.22 -5.23
N TYR A 352 -6.08 5.23 -6.30
CA TYR A 352 -6.08 6.32 -7.28
C TYR A 352 -7.44 6.48 -7.95
N GLY A 353 -8.06 5.37 -8.38
CA GLY A 353 -9.41 5.38 -8.96
C GLY A 353 -10.51 5.82 -7.99
N MET A 354 -10.25 5.74 -6.68
CA MET A 354 -11.16 6.19 -5.62
C MET A 354 -10.94 7.64 -5.19
N GLY A 355 -9.89 8.31 -5.68
CA GLY A 355 -9.58 9.70 -5.35
C GLY A 355 -8.70 9.87 -4.10
N TYR A 356 -7.96 8.84 -3.68
CA TYR A 356 -6.92 8.99 -2.66
C TYR A 356 -5.77 9.82 -3.22
N ASP A 357 -5.13 10.60 -2.35
CA ASP A 357 -4.07 11.53 -2.73
C ASP A 357 -2.68 10.89 -2.83
N GLY A 358 -2.53 9.61 -2.43
CA GLY A 358 -1.21 9.04 -2.20
C GLY A 358 -1.18 7.76 -1.37
N PHE A 359 0.02 7.25 -1.11
CA PHE A 359 0.26 6.09 -0.26
C PHE A 359 1.60 6.15 0.46
N ALA A 360 1.78 5.26 1.43
CA ALA A 360 3.06 4.96 2.06
C ALA A 360 3.30 3.46 2.15
N LEU A 361 4.53 3.01 1.91
CA LEU A 361 4.92 1.61 2.06
C LEU A 361 5.47 1.35 3.46
N PHE A 362 4.90 0.35 4.15
CA PHE A 362 5.45 -0.17 5.39
C PHE A 362 6.23 -1.46 5.09
N ARG A 363 7.57 -1.47 5.14
CA ARG A 363 8.51 -0.38 5.51
C ARG A 363 9.86 -0.54 4.78
N TYR A 364 10.82 0.36 5.05
CA TYR A 364 12.10 0.48 4.34
C TYR A 364 12.89 -0.83 4.16
N ALA A 365 13.03 -1.66 5.19
CA ALA A 365 13.76 -2.94 5.09
C ALA A 365 13.32 -3.77 3.87
N TYR A 366 12.02 -3.77 3.58
CA TYR A 366 11.41 -4.55 2.52
C TYR A 366 11.59 -3.95 1.13
N LEU A 367 12.11 -2.73 0.99
CA LEU A 367 12.55 -2.20 -0.32
C LEU A 367 13.78 -2.96 -0.86
N LYS A 368 14.54 -3.59 0.04
CA LYS A 368 15.79 -4.29 -0.28
C LYS A 368 15.67 -5.80 -0.22
N GLU A 369 14.56 -6.33 0.29
CA GLU A 369 14.40 -7.76 0.49
C GLU A 369 14.24 -8.47 -0.86
N ASN A 370 14.92 -9.60 -1.05
CA ASN A 370 14.93 -10.30 -2.33
C ASN A 370 13.52 -10.77 -2.74
N GLY A 371 12.66 -11.12 -1.78
CA GLY A 371 11.30 -11.61 -2.03
C GLY A 371 10.33 -10.56 -2.56
N THR A 372 10.64 -9.26 -2.43
CA THR A 372 9.71 -8.16 -2.75
C THR A 372 10.00 -7.47 -4.08
N GLN A 373 11.10 -7.83 -4.75
CA GLN A 373 11.60 -7.08 -5.91
C GLN A 373 10.64 -7.09 -7.10
N VAL A 374 9.95 -8.20 -7.37
CA VAL A 374 8.97 -8.29 -8.46
C VAL A 374 7.77 -7.39 -8.18
N GLU A 375 7.28 -7.41 -6.94
CA GLU A 375 6.17 -6.57 -6.48
C GLU A 375 6.50 -5.08 -6.60
N LEU A 376 7.67 -4.67 -6.11
CA LEU A 376 8.16 -3.30 -6.20
C LEU A 376 8.38 -2.85 -7.65
N GLN A 377 8.87 -3.74 -8.52
CA GLN A 377 9.03 -3.44 -9.93
C GLN A 377 7.67 -3.24 -10.62
N ASN A 378 6.65 -4.03 -10.26
CA ASN A 378 5.30 -3.86 -10.77
C ASN A 378 4.68 -2.54 -10.29
N LEU A 379 4.84 -2.18 -9.01
CA LEU A 379 4.43 -0.89 -8.47
C LEU A 379 5.13 0.27 -9.19
N TYR A 380 6.45 0.24 -9.30
CA TYR A 380 7.22 1.29 -9.98
C TYR A 380 6.79 1.46 -11.44
N SER A 381 6.56 0.35 -12.14
CA SER A 381 6.10 0.37 -13.54
C SER A 381 4.71 1.04 -13.66
N TYR A 382 3.82 0.80 -12.70
CA TYR A 382 2.53 1.48 -12.61
C TYR A 382 2.69 2.99 -12.34
N LEU A 383 3.49 3.38 -11.34
CA LEU A 383 3.69 4.78 -10.96
C LEU A 383 4.31 5.61 -12.09
N LYS A 384 5.28 5.04 -12.80
CA LYS A 384 5.93 5.67 -13.96
C LYS A 384 4.92 6.01 -15.05
N LYS A 385 3.85 5.21 -15.18
CA LYS A 385 2.79 5.42 -16.16
C LYS A 385 1.77 6.48 -15.72
N GLN A 386 1.42 6.54 -14.43
CA GLN A 386 0.47 7.53 -13.90
C GLN A 386 1.03 8.95 -13.89
N ALA A 387 2.30 9.13 -13.52
CA ALA A 387 2.87 10.46 -13.32
C ALA A 387 3.09 11.28 -14.62
N GLY A 388 2.79 10.75 -15.81
CA GLY A 388 3.19 11.37 -17.07
C GLY A 388 4.72 11.52 -17.23
N ILE A 389 5.53 11.01 -16.29
CA ILE A 389 7.00 10.97 -16.29
C ILE A 389 7.46 9.75 -17.11
N LEU A 390 6.91 9.69 -18.32
CA LEU A 390 7.61 9.24 -19.48
C LEU A 390 7.67 10.47 -20.37
N THR A 391 8.77 11.20 -20.25
CA THR A 391 9.18 12.29 -21.16
C THR A 391 8.55 12.13 -22.54
N SER A 392 7.42 12.81 -22.81
CA SER A 392 6.82 13.02 -24.14
C SER A 392 6.82 11.85 -25.16
N GLU A 393 6.94 10.58 -24.75
CA GLU A 393 7.12 9.44 -25.67
C GLU A 393 6.45 8.13 -25.23
N VAL A 394 5.93 7.98 -24.00
CA VAL A 394 5.31 6.70 -23.60
C VAL A 394 3.86 6.89 -23.22
N ASP A 395 3.18 7.21 -24.29
CA ASP A 395 1.79 6.97 -24.51
C ASP A 395 1.63 5.66 -25.37
N ALA A 396 2.77 5.07 -25.79
CA ALA A 396 2.87 3.76 -26.43
C ALA A 396 3.06 2.61 -25.43
N GLY A 397 2.06 1.71 -25.28
CA GLY A 397 2.18 0.49 -24.46
C GLY A 397 1.29 -0.66 -24.95
N ILE A 398 1.34 -1.81 -24.29
CA ILE A 398 0.49 -2.98 -24.48
C ILE A 398 -0.35 -3.22 -23.22
N VAL A 399 -1.64 -3.49 -23.41
CA VAL A 399 -2.59 -3.81 -22.33
C VAL A 399 -3.08 -5.24 -22.55
N TYR A 400 -3.13 -6.05 -21.50
CA TYR A 400 -3.56 -7.44 -21.60
C TYR A 400 -4.23 -7.94 -20.33
N THR A 401 -5.18 -8.86 -20.47
CA THR A 401 -5.81 -9.56 -19.34
C THR A 401 -5.90 -11.04 -19.65
N VAL A 402 -5.91 -11.86 -18.60
CA VAL A 402 -6.09 -13.30 -18.69
C VAL A 402 -7.37 -13.73 -17.98
N HIS A 403 -8.01 -14.75 -18.54
CA HIS A 403 -9.06 -15.49 -17.87
C HIS A 403 -8.45 -16.70 -17.18
N MET A 404 -8.45 -16.71 -15.85
CA MET A 404 -7.94 -17.82 -15.06
C MET A 404 -9.02 -18.88 -14.87
N GLN A 405 -8.60 -20.14 -14.97
CA GLN A 405 -9.40 -21.29 -14.58
C GLN A 405 -9.91 -21.08 -13.15
N THR A 406 -11.21 -21.24 -12.93
CA THR A 406 -11.90 -21.02 -11.64
C THR A 406 -12.15 -19.55 -11.25
N PHE A 407 -11.28 -18.59 -11.61
CA PHE A 407 -11.35 -17.22 -11.07
C PHE A 407 -11.91 -16.17 -12.04
N GLY A 408 -12.12 -16.51 -13.30
CA GLY A 408 -12.65 -15.54 -14.26
C GLY A 408 -11.57 -14.62 -14.84
N TRP A 409 -12.01 -13.51 -15.43
CA TRP A 409 -11.12 -12.47 -15.93
C TRP A 409 -10.45 -11.74 -14.78
N GLN A 410 -9.12 -11.65 -14.81
CA GLN A 410 -8.38 -10.73 -13.95
C GLN A 410 -8.51 -9.29 -14.47
N GLU A 411 -8.16 -8.34 -13.61
CA GLU A 411 -7.94 -6.95 -14.02
C GLU A 411 -6.89 -6.86 -15.13
N ALA A 412 -7.04 -5.86 -16.00
CA ALA A 412 -6.10 -5.63 -17.09
C ALA A 412 -4.72 -5.22 -16.56
N LYS A 413 -3.69 -5.85 -17.11
CA LYS A 413 -2.26 -5.60 -16.88
C LYS A 413 -1.68 -4.81 -18.04
N MET A 414 -0.54 -4.19 -17.78
CA MET A 414 0.17 -3.33 -18.72
C MET A 414 1.64 -3.76 -18.79
N ASP A 415 2.35 -3.33 -19.83
CA ASP A 415 3.78 -3.58 -20.11
C ASP A 415 4.59 -4.23 -18.99
N GLY A 416 4.76 -5.54 -19.09
CA GLY A 416 5.63 -6.33 -18.24
C GLY A 416 5.02 -6.76 -16.90
N ILE A 417 3.81 -6.33 -16.54
CA ILE A 417 3.14 -6.76 -15.30
C ILE A 417 2.64 -8.20 -15.47
N VAL A 418 2.85 -9.07 -14.48
CA VAL A 418 2.40 -10.47 -14.55
C VAL A 418 0.87 -10.52 -14.61
N ALA A 419 0.32 -11.18 -15.65
CA ALA A 419 -1.09 -11.56 -15.72
C ALA A 419 -1.20 -13.06 -15.48
N GLY A 420 -1.94 -13.48 -14.46
CA GLY A 420 -2.05 -14.86 -13.98
C GLY A 420 -1.34 -15.08 -12.65
N TYR A 421 -1.09 -16.35 -12.30
CA TYR A 421 -0.48 -16.74 -11.03
C TYR A 421 0.68 -17.71 -11.27
N THR A 422 1.89 -17.37 -10.82
CA THR A 422 3.09 -18.23 -10.95
C THR A 422 3.18 -19.26 -9.83
N LYS A 423 2.42 -19.06 -8.75
CA LYS A 423 2.47 -19.86 -7.51
C LYS A 423 1.19 -20.66 -7.25
N GLN A 424 0.32 -20.79 -8.25
CA GLN A 424 -0.90 -21.60 -8.16
C GLN A 424 -0.98 -22.58 -9.33
N GLU A 425 -1.50 -23.78 -9.07
CA GLU A 425 -1.82 -24.78 -10.10
C GLU A 425 -3.09 -24.43 -10.88
N LYS A 426 -3.16 -23.20 -11.40
CA LYS A 426 -4.33 -22.65 -12.08
C LYS A 426 -3.93 -22.18 -13.47
N SER A 427 -4.65 -22.67 -14.47
CA SER A 427 -4.33 -22.41 -15.86
C SER A 427 -4.96 -21.12 -16.37
N VAL A 428 -4.28 -20.45 -17.29
CA VAL A 428 -4.88 -19.42 -18.16
C VAL A 428 -5.71 -20.15 -19.21
N GLU A 429 -6.97 -19.77 -19.39
CA GLU A 429 -7.88 -20.35 -20.40
C GLU A 429 -8.09 -19.41 -21.60
N ALA A 430 -8.01 -18.10 -21.37
CA ALA A 430 -8.14 -17.10 -22.43
C ALA A 430 -7.31 -15.84 -22.14
N VAL A 431 -7.06 -15.06 -23.20
CA VAL A 431 -6.33 -13.79 -23.14
C VAL A 431 -6.98 -12.75 -24.05
N ARG A 432 -6.90 -11.48 -23.66
CA ARG A 432 -7.15 -10.31 -24.50
C ARG A 432 -5.93 -9.42 -24.46
N ILE A 433 -5.46 -8.94 -25.62
CA ILE A 433 -4.26 -8.10 -25.73
C ILE A 433 -4.59 -6.97 -26.70
N GLN A 434 -4.28 -5.73 -26.34
CA GLN A 434 -4.50 -4.58 -27.21
C GLN A 434 -3.38 -3.56 -27.03
N LEU A 435 -3.14 -2.77 -28.06
CA LEU A 435 -2.29 -1.59 -27.94
C LEU A 435 -2.96 -0.56 -27.00
N GLY A 436 -2.14 0.16 -26.25
CA GLY A 436 -2.56 1.29 -25.44
C GLY A 436 -3.09 2.45 -26.30
N ALA A 437 -3.85 3.34 -25.67
CA ALA A 437 -4.63 4.37 -26.36
C ALA A 437 -3.81 5.35 -27.23
N TYR A 438 -2.50 5.47 -26.99
CA TYR A 438 -1.65 6.47 -27.64
C TYR A 438 -0.42 5.87 -28.33
N VAL A 439 -0.47 4.58 -28.64
CA VAL A 439 0.50 3.91 -29.51
C VAL A 439 0.31 4.41 -30.96
N PRO A 440 1.40 4.66 -31.73
CA PRO A 440 1.29 5.04 -33.15
C PRO A 440 0.44 4.07 -33.98
N LYS A 441 -0.09 4.53 -35.11
CA LYS A 441 -0.92 3.73 -36.06
C LYS A 441 -0.40 2.30 -36.21
N GLY A 442 -1.19 1.33 -35.79
CA GLY A 442 -0.82 -0.09 -35.83
C GLY A 442 -1.81 -0.92 -35.03
N ASN A 443 -1.52 -2.21 -34.91
CA ASN A 443 -2.34 -3.18 -34.19
C ASN A 443 -1.43 -4.23 -33.53
N VAL A 444 -1.94 -4.90 -32.50
CA VAL A 444 -1.38 -6.18 -32.05
C VAL A 444 -2.27 -7.31 -32.54
N ARG A 445 -1.63 -8.39 -33.00
CA ARG A 445 -2.31 -9.66 -33.26
C ARG A 445 -1.69 -10.77 -32.45
N TYR A 446 -2.50 -11.74 -32.05
CA TYR A 446 -2.06 -12.87 -31.25
C TYR A 446 -2.84 -14.13 -31.58
N ALA A 447 -2.19 -15.28 -31.46
CA ALA A 447 -2.80 -16.60 -31.57
C ALA A 447 -2.36 -17.42 -30.36
N VAL A 448 -3.29 -18.22 -29.83
CA VAL A 448 -3.02 -19.12 -28.70
C VAL A 448 -3.06 -20.55 -29.19
N GLU A 449 -2.41 -21.44 -28.45
CA GLU A 449 -2.44 -22.87 -28.71
C GLU A 449 -3.13 -23.57 -27.54
N THR A 450 -3.98 -24.53 -27.86
CA THR A 450 -4.62 -25.42 -26.89
C THR A 450 -4.41 -26.87 -27.33
N ALA A 451 -5.03 -27.84 -26.66
CA ALA A 451 -4.94 -29.25 -27.04
C ALA A 451 -5.47 -29.52 -28.47
N GLN A 452 -6.30 -28.63 -28.99
CA GLN A 452 -6.92 -28.67 -30.31
C GLN A 452 -6.00 -28.04 -31.39
N GLY A 453 -4.84 -27.53 -31.00
CA GLY A 453 -3.86 -26.88 -31.87
C GLY A 453 -3.93 -25.36 -31.80
N GLN A 454 -3.30 -24.71 -32.78
CA GLN A 454 -3.22 -23.26 -32.82
C GLN A 454 -4.56 -22.64 -33.25
N SER A 455 -4.99 -21.60 -32.52
CA SER A 455 -6.14 -20.78 -32.89
C SER A 455 -5.88 -19.94 -34.14
N ALA A 456 -6.95 -19.42 -34.72
CA ALA A 456 -6.84 -18.28 -35.63
C ALA A 456 -6.24 -17.07 -34.89
N TRP A 457 -5.59 -16.18 -35.66
CA TRP A 457 -5.12 -14.90 -35.13
C TRP A 457 -6.31 -14.03 -34.70
N ARG A 458 -6.15 -13.42 -33.53
CA ARG A 458 -7.03 -12.40 -32.96
C ARG A 458 -6.33 -11.05 -33.00
N LYS A 459 -7.11 -10.00 -32.97
CA LYS A 459 -6.64 -8.62 -33.11
C LYS A 459 -7.19 -7.78 -31.96
N ASP A 460 -6.35 -6.91 -31.39
CA ASP A 460 -6.72 -5.83 -30.45
C ASP A 460 -7.96 -6.07 -29.58
N GLY A 461 -7.77 -6.69 -28.42
CA GLY A 461 -8.80 -6.85 -27.40
C GLY A 461 -9.76 -8.01 -27.66
N GLU A 462 -9.75 -8.60 -28.85
CA GLU A 462 -10.50 -9.81 -29.15
C GLU A 462 -10.07 -10.99 -28.25
N GLN A 463 -11.02 -11.82 -27.84
CA GLN A 463 -10.68 -12.99 -27.03
C GLN A 463 -9.96 -14.07 -27.86
N ALA A 464 -8.81 -14.51 -27.37
CA ALA A 464 -8.14 -15.74 -27.81
C ALA A 464 -8.20 -16.78 -26.68
N GLY A 465 -8.61 -18.01 -27.00
CA GLY A 465 -8.91 -19.07 -26.01
C GLY A 465 -10.39 -19.15 -25.66
N SER A 466 -10.73 -20.03 -24.72
CA SER A 466 -12.11 -20.31 -24.30
C SER A 466 -12.32 -19.96 -22.83
N VAL A 467 -13.54 -19.55 -22.47
CA VAL A 467 -13.91 -19.18 -21.11
C VAL A 467 -14.81 -20.27 -20.53
N GLY A 468 -14.47 -20.80 -19.36
CA GLY A 468 -15.32 -21.74 -18.62
C GLY A 468 -15.36 -23.15 -19.19
N GLN A 469 -14.56 -23.45 -20.22
CA GLN A 469 -14.44 -24.79 -20.81
C GLN A 469 -13.35 -25.65 -20.16
N LYS A 470 -12.60 -25.10 -19.18
CA LYS A 470 -11.49 -25.80 -18.50
C LYS A 470 -10.38 -26.25 -19.46
N GLU A 471 -10.19 -25.51 -20.55
CA GLU A 471 -9.18 -25.77 -21.56
C GLU A 471 -8.00 -24.81 -21.36
N PRO A 472 -6.83 -25.31 -20.92
CA PRO A 472 -5.67 -24.46 -20.69
C PRO A 472 -5.03 -23.99 -22.00
N LEU A 473 -4.47 -22.79 -21.99
CA LEU A 473 -3.54 -22.35 -23.01
C LEU A 473 -2.20 -23.10 -22.83
N LEU A 474 -1.66 -23.59 -23.95
CA LEU A 474 -0.40 -24.34 -24.02
C LEU A 474 0.72 -23.54 -24.70
N GLY A 475 0.36 -22.50 -25.45
CA GLY A 475 1.30 -21.63 -26.14
C GLY A 475 0.65 -20.35 -26.64
N ILE A 476 1.50 -19.37 -26.97
CA ILE A 476 1.08 -18.08 -27.50
C ILE A 476 2.09 -17.54 -28.51
N ARG A 477 1.59 -16.83 -29.51
CA ARG A 477 2.35 -16.00 -30.45
C ARG A 477 1.74 -14.61 -30.45
N ILE A 478 2.56 -13.56 -30.31
CA ILE A 478 2.11 -12.17 -30.29
C ILE A 478 2.96 -11.38 -31.27
N ASN A 479 2.35 -10.62 -32.17
CA ASN A 479 3.07 -9.82 -33.14
C ASN A 479 2.43 -8.45 -33.33
N LEU A 480 3.27 -7.45 -33.61
CA LEU A 480 2.84 -6.13 -34.03
C LEU A 480 2.53 -6.11 -35.53
N THR A 481 1.58 -5.28 -35.93
CA THR A 481 1.27 -5.01 -37.35
C THR A 481 0.99 -3.52 -37.56
N GLY A 482 1.14 -3.04 -38.80
CA GLY A 482 1.05 -1.61 -39.12
C GLY A 482 2.29 -0.82 -38.66
N GLY A 483 2.22 0.50 -38.68
CA GLY A 483 3.39 1.37 -38.48
C GLY A 483 4.09 1.21 -37.12
N ILE A 484 3.40 0.73 -36.09
CA ILE A 484 4.03 0.44 -34.79
C ILE A 484 5.14 -0.62 -34.89
N SER A 485 5.05 -1.59 -35.81
CA SER A 485 6.08 -2.62 -35.94
C SER A 485 7.41 -2.07 -36.46
N ASP A 486 7.42 -0.86 -37.01
CA ASP A 486 8.64 -0.23 -37.51
C ASP A 486 9.46 0.38 -36.36
N SER A 487 8.80 0.84 -35.31
CA SER A 487 9.43 1.56 -34.18
C SER A 487 9.55 0.74 -32.91
N TYR A 488 8.76 -0.32 -32.75
CA TYR A 488 8.73 -1.15 -31.54
C TYR A 488 8.88 -2.63 -31.84
N ASP A 489 9.47 -3.32 -30.87
CA ASP A 489 9.40 -4.77 -30.71
C ASP A 489 8.39 -5.12 -29.62
N ILE A 490 7.66 -6.22 -29.79
CA ILE A 490 6.85 -6.81 -28.72
C ILE A 490 7.58 -8.01 -28.15
N LEU A 491 7.84 -7.97 -26.84
CA LEU A 491 8.46 -9.06 -26.09
C LEU A 491 7.43 -9.68 -25.17
N TYR A 492 7.44 -11.00 -25.06
CA TYR A 492 6.53 -11.73 -24.18
C TYR A 492 7.14 -13.03 -23.69
N ARG A 493 6.70 -13.46 -22.52
CA ARG A 493 7.04 -14.77 -21.96
C ARG A 493 5.85 -15.32 -21.19
N VAL A 494 5.83 -16.63 -20.99
CA VAL A 494 4.77 -17.31 -20.25
C VAL A 494 5.39 -18.11 -19.11
N TYR A 495 4.64 -18.28 -18.03
CA TYR A 495 4.97 -19.18 -16.94
C TYR A 495 4.30 -20.52 -17.22
N VAL A 496 5.11 -21.54 -17.51
CA VAL A 496 4.64 -22.89 -17.78
C VAL A 496 4.68 -23.69 -16.49
N SER A 497 3.55 -24.35 -16.18
CA SER A 497 3.40 -25.19 -14.99
C SER A 497 4.58 -26.15 -14.83
N ALA A 498 5.18 -26.17 -13.64
CA ALA A 498 6.36 -26.96 -13.27
C ALA A 498 7.66 -26.69 -14.06
N GLN A 499 7.67 -25.79 -15.04
CA GLN A 499 8.85 -25.42 -15.83
C GLN A 499 9.34 -24.00 -15.51
N GLY A 500 8.45 -23.12 -15.04
CA GLY A 500 8.77 -21.74 -14.71
C GLY A 500 8.59 -20.79 -15.90
N TRP A 501 9.21 -19.61 -15.81
CA TRP A 501 9.21 -18.63 -16.89
C TRP A 501 10.01 -19.14 -18.09
N THR A 502 9.42 -19.08 -19.27
CA THR A 502 10.17 -19.22 -20.52
C THR A 502 11.13 -18.04 -20.71
N ASP A 503 12.11 -18.22 -21.60
CA ASP A 503 12.82 -17.08 -22.19
C ASP A 503 11.84 -16.10 -22.85
N TRP A 504 12.27 -14.84 -22.97
CA TRP A 504 11.50 -13.82 -23.69
C TRP A 504 11.44 -14.14 -25.18
N GLY A 505 10.24 -14.44 -25.67
CA GLY A 505 9.90 -14.43 -27.08
C GLY A 505 9.77 -13.00 -27.62
N LYS A 506 9.89 -12.85 -28.95
CA LYS A 506 9.86 -11.56 -29.64
C LYS A 506 9.10 -11.69 -30.96
N ASN A 507 8.24 -10.72 -31.30
CA ASN A 507 7.64 -10.54 -32.64
C ASN A 507 7.18 -11.84 -33.33
N GLY A 508 6.20 -12.53 -32.76
CA GLY A 508 5.55 -13.69 -33.35
C GLY A 508 6.21 -15.04 -33.06
N THR A 509 7.36 -15.07 -32.36
CA THR A 509 7.98 -16.32 -31.88
C THR A 509 7.02 -17.12 -31.01
N TYR A 510 6.98 -18.44 -31.18
CA TYR A 510 6.19 -19.29 -30.29
C TYR A 510 6.77 -19.28 -28.88
N THR A 511 5.89 -19.10 -27.88
CA THR A 511 6.25 -19.18 -26.46
C THR A 511 5.23 -20.06 -25.76
N GLY A 512 5.66 -21.14 -25.13
CA GLY A 512 4.77 -22.19 -24.61
C GLY A 512 5.48 -23.52 -24.47
N GLY A 513 4.72 -24.61 -24.57
CA GLY A 513 5.22 -25.98 -24.43
C GLY A 513 4.63 -26.75 -23.24
N GLY A 514 3.63 -26.17 -22.57
CA GLY A 514 2.91 -26.76 -21.46
C GLY A 514 1.84 -25.81 -20.93
N THR A 515 1.08 -26.25 -19.92
CA THR A 515 0.00 -25.46 -19.32
C THR A 515 0.51 -24.10 -18.82
N ILE A 516 0.02 -23.03 -19.43
CA ILE A 516 0.34 -21.65 -19.07
C ILE A 516 -0.45 -21.25 -17.82
N GLN A 517 0.23 -20.69 -16.82
CA GLN A 517 -0.37 -20.19 -15.57
C GLN A 517 -0.27 -18.66 -15.44
N ALA A 518 0.68 -18.04 -16.13
CA ALA A 518 0.83 -16.59 -16.20
C ALA A 518 1.53 -16.15 -17.49
N LEU A 519 1.43 -14.87 -17.83
CA LEU A 519 2.16 -14.25 -18.95
C LEU A 519 2.55 -12.81 -18.66
N GLN A 520 3.62 -12.36 -19.32
CA GLN A 520 4.05 -10.96 -19.36
C GLN A 520 4.21 -10.54 -20.83
N VAL A 521 3.79 -9.33 -21.16
CA VAL A 521 3.93 -8.74 -22.49
C VAL A 521 4.41 -7.31 -22.33
N LYS A 522 5.39 -6.86 -23.11
CA LYS A 522 5.87 -5.47 -23.10
C LYS A 522 6.27 -4.99 -24.48
N LEU A 523 6.11 -3.70 -24.73
CA LEU A 523 6.69 -3.03 -25.89
C LEU A 523 8.09 -2.50 -25.54
N VAL A 524 9.01 -2.59 -26.48
CA VAL A 524 10.36 -2.03 -26.38
C VAL A 524 10.64 -1.25 -27.64
N LYS A 525 11.02 0.03 -27.50
CA LYS A 525 11.43 0.86 -28.64
C LYS A 525 12.67 0.23 -29.27
N LYS A 526 12.68 0.09 -30.59
CA LYS A 526 13.87 -0.38 -31.31
C LYS A 526 14.97 0.67 -31.14
N ALA A 527 16.21 0.21 -30.92
CA ALA A 527 17.35 1.10 -30.97
C ALA A 527 17.45 1.70 -32.38
N GLU A 528 17.70 3.01 -32.46
CA GLU A 528 17.94 3.71 -33.74
C GLU A 528 19.18 3.20 -34.45
#